data_AF-A0AAF1BS21-F1
#
_entry.id   AF-A0AAF1BS21-F1
#
_cell.length_a   1.000
_cell.length_b   1.000
_cell.length_c   1.000
_cell.angle_alpha   90.00
_cell.angle_beta   90.00
_cell.angle_gamma   90.00
#
_symmetry.space_group_name_H-M   'P 1'
#
loop_
_entity.id
_entity.type
_entity.pdbx_description
1 polymer ?
#
loop_
_entity_poly.entity_id
_entity_poly.type
_entity_poly.pdbx_seq_one_letter_code
_entity_poly.pdbx_strand_id
1 'polypeptide(L)'
;MTSDKITTNEKQGGDVEILGVKEMDAVEVDAVFGFQGEGHIHYTSMGWVQAAIILLKTQVGLGVLAMPSMLQMVGAVPGTIIIVGLGILTTWCDYVVGTFKRNHPEVYSVADAGYIMFGNFGRELFSVAYWCFTVGVAGAAMVAISIGFNAITDHATCTVVWVVMAAAISCAAASIQTLNKISLIGWAGVVGIFTAVIMVTIAVGVQERPAAAPKTGPWEKDTHAFINAPIWDVVSVLSTVLFSYSGTPAFFGVISEMKKPQDYNKSLAVCQFLTTGLFTSIGLVVYFKAGQYLSTPALGSAGVLIKKVSYGIALLGLFASAILFVHCAAKLIFVRVMRNSPHLTALTPTHYIVWFGTTVTCATLAFILAESIPFFGSLLGLIGALFSTLMTLQATGWMWLFDNWHRRTQANPGWGFWPMVALNVFVIVLGFFIQITGVIAAGMDIRNQYRKGAVDRPFSCKDNSK
;
A
#
# COMPACT_ATOMS: atom_id res chain seq x y z
N MET A 1 5.16 55.29 40.70
CA MET A 1 5.96 56.17 41.59
C MET A 1 6.23 55.39 42.86
N THR A 2 7.51 55.23 43.21
CA THR A 2 8.10 54.90 44.54
C THR A 2 7.68 53.57 45.19
N SER A 3 8.47 52.48 45.20
CA SER A 3 9.82 52.23 45.78
C SER A 3 9.84 52.23 47.31
N ASP A 4 10.15 51.08 47.92
CA ASP A 4 11.08 50.90 49.05
C ASP A 4 11.33 49.39 49.26
N LYS A 5 12.54 48.88 48.94
CA LYS A 5 13.74 48.75 49.79
C LYS A 5 13.55 47.81 50.98
N ILE A 6 14.04 46.57 50.84
CA ILE A 6 14.56 45.79 51.96
C ILE A 6 16.01 45.43 51.63
N THR A 7 16.89 45.94 52.48
CA THR A 7 18.34 45.77 52.52
C THR A 7 18.76 44.34 52.83
N THR A 8 19.79 43.90 52.13
CA THR A 8 20.57 42.69 52.33
C THR A 8 21.27 42.67 53.70
N ASN A 9 21.35 41.47 54.30
CA ASN A 9 22.40 41.12 55.25
C ASN A 9 23.02 39.80 54.76
N GLU A 10 24.19 39.91 54.13
CA GLU A 10 25.05 38.77 53.86
C GLU A 10 25.59 38.19 55.17
N LYS A 11 25.61 36.86 55.29
CA LYS A 11 26.84 36.13 55.63
C LYS A 11 26.71 34.62 55.41
N GLN A 12 27.60 34.15 54.54
CA GLN A 12 28.29 32.86 54.55
C GLN A 12 27.53 31.62 54.03
N GLY A 13 27.71 31.37 52.73
CA GLY A 13 28.68 30.35 52.33
C GLY A 13 28.12 28.95 52.10
N GLY A 14 27.66 28.71 50.88
CA GLY A 14 27.33 27.39 50.36
C GLY A 14 26.65 27.54 49.01
N ASP A 15 27.44 27.75 47.96
CA ASP A 15 26.96 27.83 46.57
C ASP A 15 26.37 26.48 46.15
N VAL A 16 25.07 26.30 46.39
CA VAL A 16 24.27 25.41 45.56
C VAL A 16 23.86 26.26 44.37
N GLU A 17 24.68 26.20 43.33
CA GLU A 17 24.30 26.63 42.00
C GLU A 17 23.06 25.82 41.61
N ILE A 18 21.87 26.42 41.79
CA ILE A 18 20.65 25.94 41.15
C ILE A 18 20.93 26.13 39.67
N LEU A 19 21.45 25.09 39.03
CA LEU A 19 21.51 24.97 37.58
C LEU A 19 20.09 25.23 37.11
N GLY A 20 19.86 26.46 36.65
CA GLY A 20 18.65 26.83 35.96
C GLY A 20 18.48 25.80 34.87
N VAL A 21 17.46 24.96 34.99
CA VAL A 21 16.93 24.25 33.85
C VAL A 21 16.52 25.37 32.92
N LYS A 22 17.39 25.65 31.94
CA LYS A 22 17.07 26.48 30.80
C LYS A 22 15.79 25.85 30.28
N GLU A 23 14.65 26.52 30.44
CA GLU A 23 13.47 26.21 29.65
C GLU A 23 13.94 26.39 28.21
N MET A 24 14.44 25.32 27.62
CA MET A 24 14.74 25.28 26.20
C MET A 24 13.40 25.48 25.56
N ASP A 25 13.28 26.55 24.78
CA ASP A 25 12.10 26.97 24.04
C ASP A 25 11.56 25.79 23.22
N ALA A 26 10.77 24.95 23.88
CA ALA A 26 10.07 23.85 23.29
C ALA A 26 8.90 24.50 22.56
N VAL A 27 9.10 24.80 21.28
CA VAL A 27 8.03 25.31 20.42
C VAL A 27 7.17 24.11 20.01
N GLU A 28 5.86 24.20 20.17
CA GLU A 28 4.93 23.21 19.63
C GLU A 28 4.98 23.34 18.10
N VAL A 29 5.68 22.41 17.44
CA VAL A 29 5.92 22.50 15.98
C VAL A 29 4.81 21.81 15.19
N ASP A 30 4.19 20.76 15.73
CA ASP A 30 3.19 19.96 15.03
C ASP A 30 2.21 19.24 15.98
N ALA A 31 0.94 19.12 15.56
CA ALA A 31 -0.15 18.51 16.33
C ALA A 31 -0.03 16.98 16.49
N VAL A 32 0.81 16.31 15.68
CA VAL A 32 1.04 14.87 15.78
C VAL A 32 2.23 14.55 16.68
N PHE A 33 3.33 15.27 16.52
CA PHE A 33 4.59 14.97 17.22
C PHE A 33 4.87 15.87 18.43
N GLY A 34 4.09 16.93 18.64
CA GLY A 34 4.22 17.85 19.77
C GLY A 34 5.45 18.77 19.68
N PHE A 35 6.03 19.08 20.84
CA PHE A 35 7.16 20.00 20.98
C PHE A 35 8.46 19.46 20.36
N GLN A 36 9.13 20.27 19.54
CA GLN A 36 10.46 19.95 18.99
C GLN A 36 11.42 21.14 19.18
N GLY A 37 12.54 20.89 19.89
CA GLY A 37 13.60 21.87 20.14
C GLY A 37 15.00 21.23 20.03
N GLU A 38 16.06 22.00 20.27
CA GLU A 38 17.44 21.47 20.27
C GLU A 38 17.55 20.26 21.23
N GLY A 39 18.20 19.18 20.80
CA GLY A 39 18.31 17.93 21.58
C GLY A 39 17.14 16.93 21.41
N HIS A 40 16.07 17.29 20.69
CA HIS A 40 14.97 16.38 20.34
C HIS A 40 15.06 15.87 18.89
N ILE A 41 14.49 14.70 18.62
CA ILE A 41 14.44 14.15 17.25
C ILE A 41 13.42 14.94 16.42
N HIS A 42 13.88 15.55 15.33
CA HIS A 42 13.02 16.26 14.39
C HIS A 42 12.31 15.29 13.45
N TYR A 43 11.06 14.94 13.75
CA TYR A 43 10.25 14.06 12.91
C TYR A 43 9.78 14.75 11.61
N THR A 44 9.63 16.08 11.61
CA THR A 44 9.23 16.88 10.43
C THR A 44 10.46 17.26 9.59
N SER A 45 11.16 16.27 9.03
CA SER A 45 12.42 16.48 8.33
C SER A 45 12.34 16.29 6.81
N MET A 46 11.22 15.78 6.31
CA MET A 46 11.07 15.31 4.93
C MET A 46 10.78 16.45 3.93
N GLY A 47 11.59 16.53 2.87
CA GLY A 47 11.34 17.44 1.74
C GLY A 47 10.31 16.90 0.74
N TRP A 48 9.75 17.77 -0.11
CA TRP A 48 8.69 17.36 -1.06
C TRP A 48 9.13 16.30 -2.08
N VAL A 49 10.39 16.31 -2.52
CA VAL A 49 10.93 15.27 -3.44
C VAL A 49 11.02 13.92 -2.73
N GLN A 50 11.50 13.91 -1.49
CA GLN A 50 11.58 12.69 -0.68
C GLN A 50 10.18 12.13 -0.42
N ALA A 51 9.21 13.00 -0.10
CA ALA A 51 7.81 12.61 0.02
C ALA A 51 7.28 12.01 -1.29
N ALA A 52 7.55 12.61 -2.45
CA ALA A 52 7.12 12.09 -3.75
C ALA A 52 7.64 10.65 -4.00
N ILE A 53 8.91 10.41 -3.68
CA ILE A 53 9.55 9.09 -3.83
C ILE A 53 8.92 8.08 -2.85
N ILE A 54 8.65 8.48 -1.61
CA ILE A 54 8.03 7.61 -0.61
C ILE A 54 6.60 7.27 -1.02
N LEU A 55 5.81 8.25 -1.48
CA LEU A 55 4.45 8.02 -1.99
C LEU A 55 4.48 7.08 -3.21
N LEU A 56 5.40 7.30 -4.14
CA LEU A 56 5.57 6.43 -5.32
C LEU A 56 5.87 4.99 -4.90
N LYS A 57 6.78 4.82 -3.92
CA LYS A 57 7.12 3.52 -3.33
C LYS A 57 5.92 2.83 -2.68
N THR A 58 4.99 3.58 -2.07
CA THR A 58 3.81 2.99 -1.43
C THR A 58 2.78 2.47 -2.45
N GLN A 59 2.81 2.96 -3.69
CA GLN A 59 1.89 2.53 -4.75
C GLN A 59 2.53 1.47 -5.68
N VAL A 60 3.80 1.65 -6.03
CA VAL A 60 4.50 0.73 -6.94
C VAL A 60 5.03 -0.47 -6.15
N GLY A 61 4.18 -1.49 -6.03
CA GLY A 61 4.50 -2.77 -5.40
C GLY A 61 3.97 -3.94 -6.22
N LEU A 62 3.13 -4.77 -5.61
CA LEU A 62 2.56 -5.96 -6.26
C LEU A 62 1.64 -5.63 -7.44
N GLY A 63 0.98 -4.47 -7.42
CA GLY A 63 -0.02 -4.07 -8.41
C GLY A 63 0.51 -3.95 -9.84
N VAL A 64 1.73 -3.44 -10.02
CA VAL A 64 2.35 -3.28 -11.36
C VAL A 64 2.50 -4.61 -12.09
N LEU A 65 2.70 -5.70 -11.34
CA LEU A 65 2.91 -7.04 -11.88
C LEU A 65 1.64 -7.65 -12.47
N ALA A 66 0.47 -7.10 -12.14
CA ALA A 66 -0.83 -7.55 -12.63
C ALA A 66 -1.32 -6.75 -13.86
N MET A 67 -0.74 -5.58 -14.15
CA MET A 67 -1.22 -4.67 -15.21
C MET A 67 -1.37 -5.33 -16.59
N PRO A 68 -0.41 -6.11 -17.10
CA PRO A 68 -0.55 -6.71 -18.42
C PRO A 68 -1.70 -7.72 -18.51
N SER A 69 -1.91 -8.51 -17.45
CA SER A 69 -3.00 -9.49 -17.37
C SER A 69 -4.36 -8.80 -17.30
N MET A 70 -4.44 -7.59 -16.72
CA MET A 70 -5.68 -6.79 -16.76
C MET A 70 -6.04 -6.38 -18.19
N LEU A 71 -5.05 -5.94 -18.98
CA LEU A 71 -5.28 -5.62 -20.39
C LEU A 71 -5.66 -6.85 -21.22
N GLN A 72 -5.18 -8.04 -20.84
CA GLN A 72 -5.57 -9.29 -21.50
C GLN A 72 -7.04 -9.65 -21.28
N MET A 73 -7.60 -9.34 -20.10
CA MET A 73 -9.00 -9.64 -19.80
C MET A 73 -9.98 -8.74 -20.55
N VAL A 74 -9.68 -7.44 -20.69
CA VAL A 74 -10.63 -6.45 -21.25
C VAL A 74 -10.23 -5.87 -22.60
N GLY A 75 -8.98 -6.03 -23.03
CA GLY A 75 -8.40 -5.42 -24.22
C GLY A 75 -7.60 -4.16 -23.89
N ALA A 76 -6.71 -3.76 -24.81
CA ALA A 76 -5.77 -2.66 -24.58
C ALA A 76 -6.47 -1.32 -24.33
N VAL A 77 -7.48 -0.96 -25.13
CA VAL A 77 -8.15 0.35 -25.04
C VAL A 77 -8.98 0.47 -23.75
N PRO A 78 -9.99 -0.38 -23.48
CA PRO A 78 -10.76 -0.27 -22.25
C PRO A 78 -9.90 -0.47 -21.00
N GLY A 79 -8.92 -1.36 -21.04
CA GLY A 79 -8.00 -1.55 -19.92
C GLY A 79 -7.15 -0.31 -19.62
N THR A 80 -6.65 0.37 -20.66
CA THR A 80 -5.92 1.64 -20.49
C THR A 80 -6.82 2.76 -19.98
N ILE A 81 -8.06 2.84 -20.46
CA ILE A 81 -9.07 3.79 -19.95
C ILE A 81 -9.32 3.54 -18.46
N ILE A 82 -9.41 2.28 -18.03
CA ILE A 82 -9.58 1.94 -16.61
C ILE A 82 -8.35 2.35 -15.79
N ILE A 83 -7.13 2.04 -16.25
CA ILE A 83 -5.89 2.41 -15.54
C ILE A 83 -5.79 3.93 -15.38
N VAL A 84 -5.92 4.68 -16.47
CA VAL A 84 -5.80 6.15 -16.46
C VAL A 84 -6.98 6.79 -15.72
N GLY A 85 -8.20 6.31 -15.96
CA GLY A 85 -9.41 6.83 -15.33
C GLY A 85 -9.42 6.65 -13.81
N LEU A 86 -9.04 5.45 -13.33
CA LEU A 86 -8.86 5.23 -11.89
C LEU A 86 -7.66 6.01 -11.36
N GLY A 87 -6.55 6.14 -12.09
CA GLY A 87 -5.42 6.99 -11.69
C GLY A 87 -5.81 8.46 -11.50
N ILE A 88 -6.64 9.02 -12.38
CA ILE A 88 -7.18 10.39 -12.22
C ILE A 88 -8.09 10.46 -10.99
N LEU A 89 -8.97 9.47 -10.81
CA LEU A 89 -9.91 9.42 -9.69
C LEU A 89 -9.18 9.29 -8.35
N THR A 90 -8.18 8.43 -8.25
CA THR A 90 -7.38 8.25 -7.02
C THR A 90 -6.50 9.47 -6.77
N THR A 91 -6.02 10.17 -7.80
CA THR A 91 -5.35 11.47 -7.64
C THR A 91 -6.28 12.50 -6.96
N TRP A 92 -7.56 12.55 -7.33
CA TRP A 92 -8.54 13.37 -6.62
C TRP A 92 -8.70 12.92 -5.17
N CYS A 93 -8.86 11.62 -4.92
CA CYS A 93 -9.02 11.07 -3.58
C CYS A 93 -7.82 11.39 -2.67
N ASP A 94 -6.60 11.23 -3.17
CA ASP A 94 -5.37 11.50 -2.43
C ASP A 94 -5.12 13.01 -2.25
N TYR A 95 -5.64 13.85 -3.14
CA TYR A 95 -5.70 15.30 -2.94
C TYR A 95 -6.62 15.64 -1.76
N VAL A 96 -7.79 14.98 -1.68
CA VAL A 96 -8.71 15.14 -0.54
C VAL A 96 -8.02 14.77 0.76
N VAL A 97 -7.27 13.66 0.82
CA VAL A 97 -6.47 13.28 1.99
C VAL A 97 -5.54 14.40 2.42
N GLY A 98 -4.84 15.03 1.47
CA GLY A 98 -3.98 16.18 1.75
C GLY A 98 -4.74 17.37 2.32
N THR A 99 -5.91 17.69 1.78
CA THR A 99 -6.76 18.78 2.30
C THR A 99 -7.33 18.47 3.68
N PHE A 100 -7.81 17.24 3.90
CA PHE A 100 -8.37 16.80 5.16
C PHE A 100 -7.32 16.82 6.26
N LYS A 101 -6.11 16.31 5.98
CA LYS A 101 -4.97 16.37 6.90
C LYS A 101 -4.56 17.80 7.27
N ARG A 102 -4.71 18.76 6.36
CA ARG A 102 -4.44 20.18 6.64
C ARG A 102 -5.53 20.83 7.50
N ASN A 103 -6.78 20.39 7.34
CA ASN A 103 -7.92 20.88 8.12
C ASN A 103 -7.97 20.23 9.51
N HIS A 104 -7.43 19.02 9.65
CA HIS A 104 -7.35 18.24 10.89
C HIS A 104 -5.90 17.78 11.15
N PRO A 105 -5.03 18.68 11.65
CA PRO A 105 -3.61 18.41 11.85
C PRO A 105 -3.30 17.24 12.78
N GLU A 106 -4.22 16.84 13.66
CA GLU A 106 -4.08 15.73 14.61
C GLU A 106 -4.14 14.34 13.94
N VAL A 107 -4.60 14.23 12.69
CA VAL A 107 -4.82 12.95 12.00
C VAL A 107 -3.51 12.34 11.54
N TYR A 108 -3.01 11.28 12.17
CA TYR A 108 -1.81 10.58 11.65
C TYR A 108 -2.15 9.37 10.77
N SER A 109 -3.35 8.81 10.95
CA SER A 109 -3.78 7.61 10.24
C SER A 109 -5.21 7.72 9.72
N VAL A 110 -5.56 6.85 8.77
CA VAL A 110 -6.93 6.67 8.29
C VAL A 110 -7.94 6.35 9.40
N ALA A 111 -7.48 5.69 10.48
CA ALA A 111 -8.31 5.42 11.65
C ALA A 111 -8.67 6.70 12.40
N ASP A 112 -7.74 7.66 12.47
CA ASP A 112 -7.99 8.96 13.11
C ASP A 112 -8.92 9.81 12.23
N ALA A 113 -8.78 9.75 10.90
CA ALA A 113 -9.76 10.34 10.00
C ALA A 113 -11.17 9.73 10.19
N GLY A 114 -11.23 8.42 10.36
CA GLY A 114 -12.45 7.70 10.74
C GLY A 114 -13.05 8.17 12.06
N TYR A 115 -12.22 8.45 13.05
CA TYR A 115 -12.63 8.98 14.35
C TYR A 115 -13.25 10.38 14.22
N ILE A 116 -12.66 11.26 13.41
CA ILE A 116 -13.20 12.59 13.17
C ILE A 116 -14.57 12.52 12.47
N MET A 117 -14.70 11.67 11.45
CA MET A 117 -15.93 11.60 10.65
C MET A 117 -17.08 10.91 11.40
N PHE A 118 -16.82 9.82 12.12
CA PHE A 118 -17.87 8.94 12.69
C PHE A 118 -17.62 8.52 14.14
N GLY A 119 -16.74 9.21 14.86
CA GLY A 119 -16.40 8.90 16.25
C GLY A 119 -15.77 7.51 16.43
N ASN A 120 -16.01 6.89 17.59
CA ASN A 120 -15.45 5.59 17.94
C ASN A 120 -15.78 4.48 16.92
N PHE A 121 -16.98 4.50 16.35
CA PHE A 121 -17.36 3.52 15.32
C PHE A 121 -16.48 3.63 14.08
N GLY A 122 -16.29 4.84 13.55
CA GLY A 122 -15.43 5.07 12.39
C GLY A 122 -13.99 4.66 12.67
N ARG A 123 -13.48 5.00 13.86
CA ARG A 123 -12.13 4.58 14.28
C ARG A 123 -11.94 3.07 14.16
N GLU A 124 -12.86 2.30 14.72
CA GLU A 124 -12.73 0.83 14.71
C GLU A 124 -12.94 0.25 13.32
N LEU A 125 -13.92 0.75 12.55
CA LEU A 125 -14.17 0.31 11.18
C LEU A 125 -12.92 0.46 10.30
N PHE A 126 -12.33 1.65 10.24
CA PHE A 126 -11.16 1.91 9.39
C PHE A 126 -9.90 1.20 9.89
N SER A 127 -9.81 0.95 11.20
CA SER A 127 -8.66 0.24 11.76
C SER A 127 -8.68 -1.24 11.47
N VAL A 128 -9.85 -1.88 11.62
CA VAL A 128 -10.03 -3.29 11.25
C VAL A 128 -9.86 -3.45 9.74
N ALA A 129 -10.44 -2.55 8.93
CA ALA A 129 -10.26 -2.56 7.49
C ALA A 129 -8.78 -2.42 7.08
N TYR A 130 -8.05 -1.47 7.67
CA TYR A 130 -6.62 -1.31 7.39
C TYR A 130 -5.80 -2.51 7.84
N TRP A 131 -6.11 -3.08 9.00
CA TRP A 131 -5.43 -4.28 9.48
C TRP A 131 -5.65 -5.46 8.51
N CYS A 132 -6.90 -5.74 8.12
CA CYS A 132 -7.23 -6.77 7.13
C CYS A 132 -6.54 -6.51 5.78
N PHE A 133 -6.49 -5.26 5.33
CA PHE A 133 -5.75 -4.86 4.13
C PHE A 133 -4.27 -5.23 4.24
N THR A 134 -3.60 -4.82 5.32
CA THR A 134 -2.17 -5.11 5.51
C THR A 134 -1.87 -6.62 5.59
N VAL A 135 -2.69 -7.40 6.28
CA VAL A 135 -2.56 -8.88 6.30
C VAL A 135 -2.79 -9.46 4.90
N GLY A 136 -3.79 -8.93 4.17
CA GLY A 136 -4.07 -9.29 2.79
C GLY A 136 -2.87 -9.09 1.86
N VAL A 137 -2.29 -7.89 1.89
CA VAL A 137 -1.14 -7.54 1.06
C VAL A 137 0.09 -8.37 1.44
N ALA A 138 0.30 -8.65 2.74
CA ALA A 138 1.34 -9.56 3.18
C ALA A 138 1.15 -10.97 2.60
N GLY A 139 -0.07 -11.50 2.61
CA GLY A 139 -0.40 -12.78 1.98
C GLY A 139 -0.14 -12.77 0.47
N ALA A 140 -0.56 -11.72 -0.23
CA ALA A 140 -0.28 -11.56 -1.67
C ALA A 140 1.22 -11.49 -1.99
N ALA A 141 2.00 -10.84 -1.12
CA ALA A 141 3.46 -10.83 -1.24
C ALA A 141 4.05 -12.24 -1.03
N MET A 142 3.55 -13.02 -0.07
CA MET A 142 3.98 -14.41 0.14
C MET A 142 3.65 -15.31 -1.07
N VAL A 143 2.48 -15.13 -1.69
CA VAL A 143 2.14 -15.80 -2.95
C VAL A 143 3.17 -15.44 -4.03
N ALA A 144 3.44 -14.14 -4.23
CA ALA A 144 4.43 -13.71 -5.23
C ALA A 144 5.86 -14.24 -4.95
N ILE A 145 6.26 -14.33 -3.68
CA ILE A 145 7.54 -14.93 -3.27
C ILE A 145 7.61 -16.41 -3.67
N SER A 146 6.54 -17.18 -3.41
CA SER A 146 6.50 -18.60 -3.79
C SER A 146 6.57 -18.80 -5.30
N ILE A 147 5.92 -17.93 -6.07
CA ILE A 147 6.00 -17.89 -7.54
C ILE A 147 7.44 -17.64 -7.98
N GLY A 148 8.13 -16.70 -7.33
CA GLY A 148 9.54 -16.41 -7.60
C GLY A 148 10.46 -17.59 -7.31
N PHE A 149 10.30 -18.25 -6.16
CA PHE A 149 11.11 -19.44 -5.84
C PHE A 149 10.83 -20.61 -6.78
N ASN A 150 9.57 -20.88 -7.10
CA ASN A 150 9.20 -21.90 -8.08
C ASN A 150 9.81 -21.59 -9.46
N ALA A 151 9.78 -20.32 -9.89
CA ALA A 151 10.37 -19.89 -11.16
C ALA A 151 11.89 -20.07 -11.20
N ILE A 152 12.60 -19.76 -10.12
CA ILE A 152 14.06 -19.84 -10.05
C ILE A 152 14.53 -21.31 -9.98
N THR A 153 13.84 -22.11 -9.17
CA THR A 153 14.23 -23.48 -8.85
C THR A 153 13.64 -24.55 -9.78
N ASP A 154 12.86 -24.14 -10.79
CA ASP A 154 12.06 -25.03 -11.62
C ASP A 154 11.18 -25.97 -10.78
N HIS A 155 10.55 -25.39 -9.74
CA HIS A 155 9.70 -26.10 -8.79
C HIS A 155 10.40 -27.26 -8.04
N ALA A 156 11.52 -26.96 -7.37
CA ALA A 156 12.31 -27.98 -6.68
C ALA A 156 11.62 -28.63 -5.47
N THR A 157 10.62 -27.98 -4.88
CA THR A 157 9.82 -28.52 -3.77
C THR A 157 8.39 -28.00 -3.83
N CYS A 158 7.53 -28.57 -2.99
CA CYS A 158 6.13 -28.20 -2.83
C CYS A 158 5.97 -26.69 -2.62
N THR A 159 5.06 -26.06 -3.36
CA THR A 159 4.77 -24.62 -3.28
C THR A 159 4.47 -24.14 -1.86
N VAL A 160 3.75 -24.97 -1.07
CA VAL A 160 3.46 -24.68 0.35
C VAL A 160 4.73 -24.44 1.16
N VAL A 161 5.81 -25.19 0.89
CA VAL A 161 7.10 -25.02 1.58
C VAL A 161 7.70 -23.64 1.29
N TRP A 162 7.57 -23.15 0.06
CA TRP A 162 8.04 -21.81 -0.30
C TRP A 162 7.22 -20.71 0.39
N VAL A 163 5.91 -20.88 0.53
CA VAL A 163 5.07 -19.90 1.25
C VAL A 163 5.35 -19.96 2.76
N VAL A 164 5.56 -21.14 3.36
CA VAL A 164 6.00 -21.28 4.75
C VAL A 164 7.34 -20.58 4.97
N MET A 165 8.31 -20.75 4.05
CA MET A 165 9.59 -20.04 4.11
C MET A 165 9.40 -18.53 4.00
N ALA A 166 8.55 -18.07 3.08
CA ALA A 166 8.23 -16.65 2.94
C ALA A 166 7.67 -16.10 4.27
N ALA A 167 6.71 -16.79 4.86
CA ALA A 167 6.10 -16.42 6.13
C ALA A 167 7.11 -16.42 7.28
N ALA A 168 7.97 -17.43 7.40
CA ALA A 168 8.96 -17.53 8.47
C ALA A 168 10.02 -16.42 8.39
N ILE A 169 10.58 -16.18 7.20
CA ILE A 169 11.57 -15.11 6.99
C ILE A 169 10.92 -13.74 7.22
N SER A 170 9.73 -13.51 6.66
CA SER A 170 9.00 -12.26 6.86
C SER A 170 8.63 -12.03 8.32
N CYS A 171 8.20 -13.06 9.06
CA CYS A 171 7.91 -12.98 10.48
C CYS A 171 9.17 -12.63 11.29
N ALA A 172 10.28 -13.32 11.04
CA ALA A 172 11.55 -13.09 11.75
C ALA A 172 12.07 -11.66 11.52
N ALA A 173 12.06 -11.18 10.27
CA ALA A 173 12.50 -9.83 9.96
C ALA A 173 11.49 -8.75 10.40
N ALA A 174 10.19 -8.99 10.30
CA ALA A 174 9.15 -8.07 10.79
C ALA A 174 9.16 -7.93 12.32
N SER A 175 9.68 -8.94 13.03
CA SER A 175 9.85 -8.92 14.47
C SER A 175 10.87 -7.88 14.94
N ILE A 176 11.66 -7.28 14.04
CA ILE A 176 12.49 -6.12 14.35
C ILE A 176 11.57 -4.92 14.63
N GLN A 177 11.53 -4.45 15.87
CA GLN A 177 10.59 -3.43 16.34
C GLN A 177 10.79 -2.04 15.72
N THR A 178 11.96 -1.77 15.17
CA THR A 178 12.32 -0.41 14.72
C THR A 178 12.10 -0.23 13.22
N LEU A 179 11.16 0.66 12.88
CA LEU A 179 10.86 1.03 11.49
C LEU A 179 12.07 1.55 10.72
N ASN A 180 13.03 2.21 11.40
CA ASN A 180 14.22 2.76 10.74
C ASN A 180 15.14 1.66 10.17
N LYS A 181 15.18 0.48 10.79
CA LYS A 181 15.95 -0.66 10.24
C LYS A 181 15.20 -1.32 9.08
N ILE A 182 13.88 -1.36 9.15
CA ILE A 182 13.02 -1.90 8.09
C ILE A 182 12.98 -0.95 6.87
N SER A 183 13.11 0.36 7.07
CA SER A 183 13.08 1.36 6.00
C SER A 183 14.21 1.14 4.97
N LEU A 184 15.39 0.70 5.42
CA LEU A 184 16.53 0.33 4.57
C LEU A 184 16.22 -0.89 3.69
N ILE A 185 15.59 -1.92 4.26
CA ILE A 185 15.10 -3.08 3.50
C ILE A 185 14.06 -2.62 2.47
N GLY A 186 13.19 -1.68 2.85
CA GLY A 186 12.22 -1.09 1.94
C GLY A 186 12.88 -0.35 0.77
N TRP A 187 14.04 0.29 0.94
CA TRP A 187 14.75 0.95 -0.16
C TRP A 187 15.36 -0.06 -1.14
N ALA A 188 16.05 -1.07 -0.62
CA ALA A 188 16.55 -2.18 -1.43
C ALA A 188 15.41 -2.86 -2.20
N GLY A 189 14.25 -3.02 -1.55
CA GLY A 189 13.08 -3.65 -2.14
C GLY A 189 12.46 -2.88 -3.31
N VAL A 190 12.36 -1.56 -3.19
CA VAL A 190 11.87 -0.71 -4.29
C VAL A 190 12.79 -0.78 -5.49
N VAL A 191 14.09 -0.61 -5.28
CA VAL A 191 15.08 -0.72 -6.36
C VAL A 191 14.96 -2.10 -7.02
N GLY A 192 14.82 -3.17 -6.23
CA GLY A 192 14.60 -4.52 -6.72
C GLY A 192 13.37 -4.66 -7.63
N ILE A 193 12.19 -4.24 -7.17
CA ILE A 193 10.96 -4.34 -7.98
C ILE A 193 11.04 -3.47 -9.24
N PHE A 194 11.50 -2.21 -9.13
CA PHE A 194 11.62 -1.33 -10.29
C PHE A 194 12.59 -1.89 -11.33
N THR A 195 13.78 -2.33 -10.90
CA THR A 195 14.77 -2.92 -11.82
C THR A 195 14.22 -4.19 -12.46
N ALA A 196 13.57 -5.07 -11.71
CA ALA A 196 13.01 -6.31 -12.25
C ALA A 196 11.88 -6.05 -13.27
N VAL A 197 10.98 -5.11 -12.98
CA VAL A 197 9.87 -4.77 -13.86
C VAL A 197 10.35 -4.09 -15.15
N ILE A 198 11.30 -3.15 -15.06
CA ILE A 198 11.90 -2.51 -16.23
C ILE A 198 12.64 -3.55 -17.07
N MET A 199 13.43 -4.43 -16.44
CA MET A 199 14.15 -5.51 -17.12
C MET A 199 13.20 -6.42 -17.90
N VAL A 200 12.10 -6.87 -17.29
CA VAL A 200 11.12 -7.73 -17.96
C VAL A 200 10.41 -6.99 -19.09
N THR A 201 10.07 -5.72 -18.89
CA THR A 201 9.43 -4.89 -19.91
C THR A 201 10.33 -4.73 -21.14
N ILE A 202 11.62 -4.47 -20.93
CA ILE A 202 12.60 -4.38 -22.02
C ILE A 202 12.78 -5.74 -22.69
N ALA A 203 12.99 -6.81 -21.91
CA ALA A 203 13.22 -8.15 -22.43
C ALA A 203 12.04 -8.65 -23.28
N VAL A 204 10.81 -8.52 -22.79
CA VAL A 204 9.60 -8.86 -23.55
C VAL A 204 9.41 -7.89 -24.74
N GLY A 205 9.79 -6.62 -24.58
CA GLY A 205 9.72 -5.61 -25.63
C GLY A 205 10.57 -5.90 -26.86
N VAL A 206 11.78 -6.42 -26.65
CA VAL A 206 12.75 -6.75 -27.71
C VAL A 206 12.65 -8.20 -28.19
N GLN A 207 11.99 -9.08 -27.43
CA GLN A 207 11.83 -10.48 -27.79
C GLN A 207 10.96 -10.62 -29.06
N GLU A 208 11.50 -11.30 -30.08
CA GLU A 208 10.81 -11.50 -31.36
C GLU A 208 9.58 -12.41 -31.22
N ARG A 209 9.69 -13.45 -30.39
CA ARG A 209 8.66 -14.48 -30.19
C ARG A 209 8.46 -14.75 -28.69
N PRO A 210 7.24 -14.65 -28.14
CA PRO A 210 6.95 -14.86 -26.72
C PRO A 210 7.49 -16.16 -26.17
N ALA A 211 7.89 -16.16 -24.91
CA ALA A 211 8.57 -17.31 -24.31
C ALA A 211 7.70 -18.57 -24.21
N ALA A 212 6.40 -18.40 -23.95
CA ALA A 212 5.44 -19.49 -23.88
C ALA A 212 4.80 -19.87 -25.24
N ALA A 213 5.16 -19.16 -26.33
CA ALA A 213 4.73 -19.57 -27.66
C ALA A 213 5.43 -20.87 -28.09
N PRO A 214 4.83 -21.69 -28.99
CA PRO A 214 5.50 -22.85 -29.58
C PRO A 214 6.88 -22.45 -30.12
N LYS A 215 7.91 -23.30 -30.08
CA LYS A 215 9.26 -22.89 -30.53
C LYS A 215 9.40 -22.82 -32.06
N THR A 216 8.59 -23.59 -32.77
CA THR A 216 8.59 -23.72 -34.23
C THR A 216 7.16 -23.59 -34.78
N GLY A 217 7.02 -23.19 -36.03
CA GLY A 217 5.71 -23.05 -36.69
C GLY A 217 5.04 -21.68 -36.45
N PRO A 218 3.85 -21.48 -37.05
CA PRO A 218 3.09 -20.25 -36.91
C PRO A 218 2.60 -20.05 -35.47
N TRP A 219 2.50 -18.80 -35.07
CA TRP A 219 2.00 -18.41 -33.75
C TRP A 219 1.33 -17.05 -33.89
N GLU A 220 0.30 -16.82 -33.09
CA GLU A 220 -0.41 -15.56 -33.04
C GLU A 220 -0.47 -15.06 -31.60
N LYS A 221 -0.34 -13.74 -31.42
CA LYS A 221 -0.42 -13.13 -30.08
C LYS A 221 -1.85 -13.03 -29.57
N ASP A 222 -2.83 -13.01 -30.47
CA ASP A 222 -4.24 -12.78 -30.13
C ASP A 222 -4.46 -11.51 -29.29
N THR A 223 -3.74 -10.44 -29.62
CA THR A 223 -3.87 -9.14 -28.93
C THR A 223 -4.97 -8.33 -29.59
N HIS A 224 -6.01 -8.00 -28.83
CA HIS A 224 -7.10 -7.17 -29.30
C HIS A 224 -7.06 -5.77 -28.66
N ALA A 225 -7.42 -4.78 -29.47
CA ALA A 225 -7.63 -3.41 -28.99
C ALA A 225 -8.89 -3.32 -28.13
N PHE A 226 -9.96 -3.98 -28.55
CA PHE A 226 -11.25 -4.07 -27.86
C PHE A 226 -11.63 -5.54 -27.72
N ILE A 227 -11.90 -5.97 -26.48
CA ILE A 227 -12.48 -7.28 -26.19
C ILE A 227 -13.87 -7.03 -25.62
N ASN A 228 -14.86 -7.77 -26.12
CA ASN A 228 -16.19 -7.81 -25.52
C ASN A 228 -16.14 -8.66 -24.24
N ALA A 229 -15.50 -8.11 -23.22
CA ALA A 229 -15.29 -8.80 -21.96
C ALA A 229 -16.61 -8.92 -21.18
N PRO A 230 -16.89 -10.09 -20.58
CA PRO A 230 -17.95 -10.23 -19.59
C PRO A 230 -17.83 -9.18 -18.48
N ILE A 231 -18.98 -8.73 -17.95
CA ILE A 231 -19.03 -7.69 -16.91
C ILE A 231 -18.17 -8.04 -15.69
N TRP A 232 -18.09 -9.32 -15.34
CA TRP A 232 -17.33 -9.79 -14.18
C TRP A 232 -15.82 -9.64 -14.35
N ASP A 233 -15.31 -9.78 -15.58
CA ASP A 233 -13.89 -9.58 -15.89
C ASP A 233 -13.55 -8.09 -15.81
N VAL A 234 -14.43 -7.23 -16.33
CA VAL A 234 -14.29 -5.76 -16.21
C VAL A 234 -14.23 -5.32 -14.75
N VAL A 235 -15.10 -5.88 -13.91
CA VAL A 235 -15.14 -5.58 -12.47
C VAL A 235 -13.92 -6.12 -11.72
N SER A 236 -13.42 -7.30 -12.10
CA SER A 236 -12.17 -7.85 -11.56
C SER A 236 -10.97 -6.94 -11.89
N VAL A 237 -10.93 -6.43 -13.13
CA VAL A 237 -9.93 -5.44 -13.56
C VAL A 237 -10.04 -4.15 -12.76
N LEU A 238 -11.24 -3.58 -12.58
CA LEU A 238 -11.46 -2.38 -11.76
C LEU A 238 -10.91 -2.57 -10.34
N SER A 239 -11.19 -3.71 -9.73
CA SER A 239 -10.77 -4.02 -8.35
C SER A 239 -9.25 -4.15 -8.22
N THR A 240 -8.61 -4.84 -9.16
CA THR A 240 -7.15 -5.07 -9.16
C THR A 240 -6.38 -3.80 -9.51
N VAL A 241 -6.88 -2.98 -10.43
CA VAL A 241 -6.30 -1.68 -10.75
C VAL A 241 -6.43 -0.75 -9.55
N LEU A 242 -7.61 -0.70 -8.91
CA LEU A 242 -7.80 0.11 -7.70
C LEU A 242 -6.89 -0.33 -6.55
N PHE A 243 -6.71 -1.65 -6.37
CA PHE A 243 -5.70 -2.18 -5.44
C PHE A 243 -4.31 -1.62 -5.73
N SER A 244 -3.94 -1.52 -7.01
CA SER A 244 -2.60 -1.06 -7.43
C SER A 244 -2.36 0.42 -7.12
N TYR A 245 -3.41 1.22 -7.01
CA TYR A 245 -3.36 2.62 -6.57
C TYR A 245 -3.61 2.80 -5.07
N SER A 246 -3.77 1.73 -4.29
CA SER A 246 -4.22 1.81 -2.89
C SER A 246 -3.12 2.07 -1.85
N GLY A 247 -2.22 3.03 -2.16
CA GLY A 247 -1.21 3.54 -1.22
C GLY A 247 -1.74 4.60 -0.25
N THR A 248 -2.95 5.11 -0.49
CA THR A 248 -3.60 6.23 0.22
C THR A 248 -3.48 6.20 1.74
N PRO A 249 -3.62 5.06 2.46
CA PRO A 249 -3.53 5.06 3.92
C PRO A 249 -2.18 5.54 4.47
N ALA A 250 -1.08 5.31 3.72
CA ALA A 250 0.25 5.74 4.10
C ALA A 250 0.46 7.26 3.95
N PHE A 251 -0.40 7.95 3.20
CA PHE A 251 -0.21 9.35 2.82
C PHE A 251 -0.34 10.26 4.03
N PHE A 252 -1.22 9.96 4.99
CA PHE A 252 -1.33 10.71 6.25
C PHE A 252 -0.01 10.80 7.01
N GLY A 253 0.67 9.65 7.18
CA GLY A 253 1.96 9.59 7.84
C GLY A 253 3.04 10.36 7.09
N VAL A 254 3.07 10.24 5.74
CA VAL A 254 4.00 11.00 4.90
C VAL A 254 3.79 12.50 5.04
N ILE A 255 2.54 12.98 4.94
CA ILE A 255 2.21 14.41 5.08
C ILE A 255 2.64 14.92 6.46
N SER A 256 2.43 14.14 7.52
CA SER A 256 2.83 14.48 8.89
C SER A 256 4.33 14.64 9.07
N GLU A 257 5.16 13.93 8.30
CA GLU A 257 6.61 14.00 8.40
C GLU A 257 7.22 15.07 7.46
N MET A 258 6.41 15.73 6.63
CA MET A 258 6.87 16.79 5.73
C MET A 258 7.24 18.06 6.49
N LYS A 259 8.41 18.64 6.16
CA LYS A 259 8.83 19.97 6.63
C LYS A 259 7.80 21.07 6.31
N LYS A 260 7.16 20.96 5.15
CA LYS A 260 6.13 21.89 4.66
C LYS A 260 4.97 21.10 4.07
N PRO A 261 3.93 20.78 4.87
CA PRO A 261 2.76 20.04 4.39
C PRO A 261 2.04 20.72 3.21
N GLN A 262 2.21 22.03 3.00
CA GLN A 262 1.64 22.76 1.88
C GLN A 262 2.23 22.33 0.52
N ASP A 263 3.46 21.79 0.51
CA ASP A 263 4.11 21.30 -0.70
C ASP A 263 3.65 19.88 -1.09
N TYR A 264 2.82 19.22 -0.29
CA TYR A 264 2.32 17.87 -0.53
C TYR A 264 1.73 17.69 -1.93
N ASN A 265 0.99 18.67 -2.45
CA ASN A 265 0.38 18.58 -3.77
C ASN A 265 1.40 18.42 -4.91
N LYS A 266 2.62 18.96 -4.74
CA LYS A 266 3.72 18.76 -5.70
C LYS A 266 4.19 17.30 -5.67
N SER A 267 4.33 16.75 -4.46
CA SER A 267 4.70 15.36 -4.24
C SER A 267 3.66 14.39 -4.80
N LEU A 268 2.38 14.70 -4.56
CA LEU A 268 1.24 13.94 -5.07
C LEU A 268 1.21 13.93 -6.60
N ALA A 269 1.33 15.10 -7.24
CA ALA A 269 1.27 15.21 -8.69
C ALA A 269 2.39 14.40 -9.38
N VAL A 270 3.62 14.50 -8.87
CA VAL A 270 4.76 13.72 -9.39
C VAL A 270 4.55 12.23 -9.17
N CYS A 271 4.14 11.83 -7.96
CA CYS A 271 3.88 10.43 -7.61
C CYS A 271 2.81 9.82 -8.54
N GLN A 272 1.66 10.48 -8.68
CA GLN A 272 0.53 9.96 -9.46
C GLN A 272 0.81 9.92 -10.96
N PHE A 273 1.49 10.95 -11.49
CA PHE A 273 1.91 10.96 -12.89
C PHE A 273 2.88 9.81 -13.20
N LEU A 274 3.90 9.61 -12.36
CA LEU A 274 4.87 8.53 -12.53
C LEU A 274 4.23 7.15 -12.35
N THR A 275 3.38 6.97 -11.34
CA THR A 275 2.66 5.69 -11.10
C THR A 275 1.79 5.32 -12.29
N THR A 276 0.97 6.26 -12.78
CA THR A 276 0.08 6.02 -13.92
C THR A 276 0.86 5.80 -15.21
N GLY A 277 1.94 6.55 -15.44
CA GLY A 277 2.83 6.34 -16.58
C GLY A 277 3.49 4.96 -16.57
N LEU A 278 3.97 4.51 -15.41
CA LEU A 278 4.55 3.18 -15.23
C LEU A 278 3.52 2.07 -15.47
N PHE A 279 2.37 2.12 -14.81
CA PHE A 279 1.32 1.09 -14.95
C PHE A 279 0.85 0.97 -16.40
N THR A 280 0.62 2.11 -17.06
CA THR A 280 0.18 2.15 -18.46
C THR A 280 1.25 1.64 -19.42
N SER A 281 2.49 2.13 -19.29
CA SER A 281 3.58 1.74 -20.20
C SER A 281 3.95 0.26 -20.08
N ILE A 282 4.13 -0.23 -18.85
CA ILE A 282 4.45 -1.64 -18.58
C ILE A 282 3.29 -2.55 -19.01
N GLY A 283 2.05 -2.18 -18.66
CA GLY A 283 0.85 -2.88 -19.08
C GLY A 283 0.80 -3.07 -20.60
N LEU A 284 0.86 -1.96 -21.35
CA LEU A 284 0.73 -1.97 -22.81
C LEU A 284 1.88 -2.69 -23.51
N VAL A 285 3.14 -2.42 -23.13
CA VAL A 285 4.30 -3.03 -23.78
C VAL A 285 4.26 -4.54 -23.60
N VAL A 286 4.05 -5.02 -22.38
CA VAL A 286 4.05 -6.45 -22.09
C VAL A 286 2.82 -7.13 -22.72
N TYR A 287 1.65 -6.48 -22.71
CA TYR A 287 0.45 -7.00 -23.37
C TYR A 287 0.61 -7.16 -24.88
N PHE A 288 1.04 -6.12 -25.62
CA PHE A 288 1.19 -6.21 -27.08
C PHE A 288 2.31 -7.13 -27.54
N LYS A 289 3.27 -7.41 -26.65
CA LYS A 289 4.43 -8.23 -26.98
C LYS A 289 4.23 -9.69 -26.63
N ALA A 290 3.58 -10.00 -25.50
CA ALA A 290 3.31 -11.36 -25.07
C ALA A 290 1.91 -11.88 -25.46
N GLY A 291 0.87 -11.04 -25.48
CA GLY A 291 -0.49 -11.42 -25.88
C GLY A 291 -1.07 -12.57 -25.04
N GLN A 292 -1.61 -13.59 -25.69
CA GLN A 292 -2.15 -14.79 -25.03
C GLN A 292 -1.13 -15.58 -24.20
N TYR A 293 0.18 -15.33 -24.40
CA TYR A 293 1.28 -16.02 -23.73
C TYR A 293 1.77 -15.31 -22.45
N LEU A 294 0.96 -14.40 -21.90
CA LEU A 294 1.24 -13.71 -20.65
C LEU A 294 1.17 -14.66 -19.46
N SER A 295 2.15 -14.55 -18.55
CA SER A 295 2.06 -15.14 -17.21
C SER A 295 1.59 -14.10 -16.19
N THR A 296 0.90 -14.54 -15.15
CA THR A 296 0.52 -13.72 -14.00
C THR A 296 1.23 -14.25 -12.76
N PRO A 297 2.14 -13.49 -12.12
CA PRO A 297 2.57 -12.12 -12.42
C PRO A 297 3.44 -11.98 -13.69
N ALA A 298 3.44 -10.78 -14.25
CA ALA A 298 4.08 -10.47 -15.54
C ALA A 298 5.57 -10.83 -15.64
N LEU A 299 6.28 -10.91 -14.51
CA LEU A 299 7.69 -11.33 -14.43
C LEU A 299 7.93 -12.70 -15.10
N GLY A 300 6.93 -13.59 -15.08
CA GLY A 300 7.01 -14.90 -15.72
C GLY A 300 7.05 -14.87 -17.26
N SER A 301 6.71 -13.73 -17.88
CA SER A 301 6.53 -13.63 -19.34
C SER A 301 7.83 -13.45 -20.11
N ALA A 302 8.91 -13.00 -19.45
CA ALA A 302 10.23 -12.92 -20.08
C ALA A 302 10.86 -14.32 -20.11
N GLY A 303 11.48 -14.74 -21.21
CA GLY A 303 12.00 -16.11 -21.36
C GLY A 303 12.83 -16.66 -20.18
N VAL A 304 13.00 -17.99 -20.12
CA VAL A 304 13.50 -18.74 -18.94
C VAL A 304 14.64 -18.04 -18.18
N LEU A 305 15.69 -17.59 -18.87
CA LEU A 305 16.81 -16.90 -18.22
C LEU A 305 16.39 -15.58 -17.54
N ILE A 306 15.69 -14.71 -18.26
CA ILE A 306 15.26 -13.41 -17.74
C ILE A 306 14.18 -13.58 -16.68
N LYS A 307 13.28 -14.57 -16.79
CA LYS A 307 12.35 -14.94 -15.72
C LYS A 307 13.09 -15.23 -14.42
N LYS A 308 14.12 -16.09 -14.44
CA LYS A 308 14.89 -16.42 -13.23
C LYS A 308 15.64 -15.21 -12.66
N VAL A 309 16.32 -14.44 -13.51
CA VAL A 309 17.07 -13.25 -13.07
C VAL A 309 16.13 -12.18 -12.49
N SER A 310 15.03 -11.90 -13.18
CA SER A 310 14.06 -10.89 -12.74
C SER A 310 13.37 -11.27 -11.44
N TYR A 311 12.95 -12.53 -11.26
CA TYR A 311 12.44 -12.99 -9.97
C TYR A 311 13.51 -12.94 -8.87
N GLY A 312 14.76 -13.28 -9.17
CA GLY A 312 15.87 -13.18 -8.20
C GLY A 312 16.06 -11.76 -7.68
N ILE A 313 15.98 -10.75 -8.56
CA ILE A 313 16.05 -9.33 -8.19
C ILE A 313 14.76 -8.88 -7.50
N ALA A 314 13.60 -9.28 -8.01
CA ALA A 314 12.29 -8.91 -7.48
C ALA A 314 12.06 -9.46 -6.06
N LEU A 315 12.64 -10.63 -5.71
CA LEU A 315 12.50 -11.23 -4.39
C LEU A 315 12.91 -10.28 -3.26
N LEU A 316 13.92 -9.43 -3.46
CA LEU A 316 14.29 -8.39 -2.49
C LEU A 316 13.11 -7.46 -2.18
N GLY A 317 12.39 -7.03 -3.21
CA GLY A 317 11.21 -6.18 -3.06
C GLY A 317 9.99 -6.91 -2.55
N LEU A 318 9.77 -8.14 -3.01
CA LEU A 318 8.65 -8.96 -2.53
C LEU A 318 8.79 -9.27 -1.03
N PHE A 319 9.99 -9.63 -0.56
CA PHE A 319 10.27 -9.80 0.87
C PHE A 319 10.15 -8.48 1.63
N ALA A 320 10.65 -7.37 1.09
CA ALA A 320 10.48 -6.06 1.72
C ALA A 320 9.00 -5.71 1.92
N SER A 321 8.15 -5.94 0.91
CA SER A 321 6.70 -5.77 1.02
C SER A 321 6.11 -6.69 2.10
N ALA A 322 6.39 -7.99 2.05
CA ALA A 322 5.86 -8.94 3.03
C ALA A 322 6.26 -8.56 4.48
N ILE A 323 7.53 -8.21 4.70
CA ILE A 323 8.06 -7.78 6.00
C ILE A 323 7.35 -6.51 6.48
N LEU A 324 7.28 -5.49 5.62
CA LEU A 324 6.66 -4.20 5.96
C LEU A 324 5.19 -4.38 6.34
N PHE A 325 4.41 -5.12 5.56
CA PHE A 325 2.99 -5.28 5.81
C PHE A 325 2.69 -6.18 7.02
N VAL A 326 3.47 -7.23 7.27
CA VAL A 326 3.39 -8.01 8.53
C VAL A 326 3.71 -7.13 9.72
N HIS A 327 4.78 -6.32 9.64
CA HIS A 327 5.17 -5.41 10.71
C HIS A 327 4.10 -4.35 10.99
N CYS A 328 3.56 -3.71 9.95
CA CYS A 328 2.47 -2.73 10.09
C CYS A 328 1.22 -3.36 10.73
N ALA A 329 0.80 -4.53 10.27
CA ALA A 329 -0.33 -5.26 10.84
C ALA A 329 -0.11 -5.57 12.33
N ALA A 330 1.06 -6.09 12.68
CA ALA A 330 1.43 -6.45 14.04
C ALA A 330 1.50 -5.23 14.97
N LYS A 331 2.09 -4.13 14.49
CA LYS A 331 2.22 -2.86 15.22
C LYS A 331 0.85 -2.24 15.53
N LEU A 332 -0.10 -2.30 14.59
CA LEU A 332 -1.46 -1.80 14.81
C LEU A 332 -2.14 -2.51 15.98
N ILE A 333 -2.05 -3.84 16.06
CA ILE A 333 -2.61 -4.60 17.18
C ILE A 333 -1.82 -4.31 18.46
N PHE A 334 -0.49 -4.38 18.38
CA PHE A 334 0.40 -4.18 19.53
C PHE A 334 0.14 -2.84 20.24
N VAL A 335 0.12 -1.73 19.49
CA VAL A 335 -0.10 -0.40 20.04
C VAL A 335 -1.48 -0.26 20.67
N ARG A 336 -2.50 -0.98 20.16
CA ARG A 336 -3.85 -0.97 20.74
C ARG A 336 -3.93 -1.77 22.02
N VAL A 337 -3.43 -3.00 22.03
CA VAL A 337 -3.46 -3.89 23.21
C VAL A 337 -2.63 -3.29 24.34
N MET A 338 -1.49 -2.69 24.01
CA MET A 338 -0.56 -2.12 24.98
C MET A 338 -0.85 -0.64 25.30
N ARG A 339 -1.92 -0.06 24.73
CA ARG A 339 -2.27 1.34 24.97
C ARG A 339 -2.50 1.56 26.47
N ASN A 340 -2.00 2.69 26.99
CA ASN A 340 -2.05 3.06 28.41
C ASN A 340 -1.33 2.09 29.36
N SER A 341 -0.51 1.17 28.83
CA SER A 341 0.35 0.29 29.63
C SER A 341 1.78 0.80 29.67
N PRO A 342 2.50 0.72 30.81
CA PRO A 342 3.93 1.03 30.87
C PRO A 342 4.76 0.11 29.98
N HIS A 343 4.25 -1.08 29.66
CA HIS A 343 4.89 -2.07 28.80
C HIS A 343 4.89 -1.67 27.31
N LEU A 344 4.18 -0.61 26.90
CA LEU A 344 4.19 -0.16 25.50
C LEU A 344 5.59 0.28 25.05
N THR A 345 6.31 0.99 25.94
CA THR A 345 7.65 1.53 25.66
C THR A 345 8.74 0.86 26.51
N ALA A 346 8.41 0.31 27.68
CA ALA A 346 9.37 -0.37 28.54
C ALA A 346 9.73 -1.77 28.01
N LEU A 347 11.04 -2.06 27.94
CA LEU A 347 11.61 -3.34 27.52
C LEU A 347 11.38 -4.44 28.58
N THR A 348 10.14 -4.90 28.66
CA THR A 348 9.67 -5.90 29.63
C THR A 348 9.36 -7.23 28.95
N PRO A 349 9.34 -8.37 29.67
CA PRO A 349 8.93 -9.65 29.09
C PRO A 349 7.54 -9.57 28.43
N THR A 350 6.60 -8.86 29.05
CA THR A 350 5.25 -8.61 28.49
C THR A 350 5.32 -7.88 27.15
N HIS A 351 6.16 -6.85 27.03
CA HIS A 351 6.37 -6.13 25.77
C HIS A 351 6.79 -7.09 24.65
N TYR A 352 7.81 -7.91 24.91
CA TYR A 352 8.33 -8.85 23.91
C TYR A 352 7.32 -9.95 23.58
N ILE A 353 6.65 -10.53 24.56
CA ILE A 353 5.65 -11.58 24.34
C ILE A 353 4.50 -11.05 23.47
N VAL A 354 3.97 -9.87 23.78
CA VAL A 354 2.87 -9.28 23.00
C VAL A 354 3.35 -8.90 21.61
N TRP A 355 4.54 -8.30 21.47
CA TRP A 355 5.11 -7.93 20.17
C TRP A 355 5.36 -9.13 19.25
N PHE A 356 6.03 -10.17 19.75
CA PHE A 356 6.28 -11.37 18.95
C PHE A 356 4.97 -12.13 18.70
N GLY A 357 4.07 -12.17 19.68
CA GLY A 357 2.75 -12.79 19.57
C GLY A 357 1.90 -12.17 18.47
N THR A 358 1.79 -10.83 18.41
CA THR A 358 1.07 -10.15 17.33
C THR A 358 1.75 -10.35 15.97
N THR A 359 3.09 -10.33 15.93
CA THR A 359 3.85 -10.56 14.69
C THR A 359 3.60 -11.96 14.11
N VAL A 360 3.76 -13.01 14.93
CA VAL A 360 3.51 -14.41 14.55
C VAL A 360 2.06 -14.60 14.12
N THR A 361 1.11 -14.00 14.83
CA THR A 361 -0.32 -14.08 14.49
C THR A 361 -0.59 -13.48 13.11
N CYS A 362 -0.12 -12.25 12.84
CA CYS A 362 -0.31 -11.61 11.54
C CYS A 362 0.37 -12.37 10.40
N ALA A 363 1.59 -12.88 10.60
CA ALA A 363 2.29 -13.68 9.60
C ALA A 363 1.56 -15.01 9.31
N THR A 364 1.03 -15.66 10.34
CA THR A 364 0.26 -16.91 10.21
C THR A 364 -1.05 -16.68 9.45
N LEU A 365 -1.76 -15.59 9.74
CA LEU A 365 -2.99 -15.24 9.02
C LEU A 365 -2.70 -14.92 7.54
N ALA A 366 -1.62 -14.18 7.26
CA ALA A 366 -1.17 -13.91 5.90
C ALA A 366 -0.81 -15.20 5.14
N PHE A 367 -0.13 -16.14 5.79
CA PHE A 367 0.17 -17.48 5.26
C PHE A 367 -1.10 -18.27 4.93
N ILE A 368 -2.06 -18.35 5.87
CA ILE A 368 -3.32 -19.05 5.66
C ILE A 368 -4.08 -18.45 4.47
N LEU A 369 -4.10 -17.12 4.35
CA LEU A 369 -4.75 -16.45 3.23
C LEU A 369 -4.05 -16.75 1.89
N ALA A 370 -2.72 -16.71 1.86
CA ALA A 370 -1.92 -17.02 0.68
C ALA A 370 -2.19 -18.44 0.15
N GLU A 371 -2.30 -19.43 1.04
CA GLU A 371 -2.57 -20.83 0.69
C GLU A 371 -4.06 -21.12 0.38
N SER A 372 -4.96 -20.31 0.94
CA SER A 372 -6.40 -20.43 0.67
C SER A 372 -6.76 -19.87 -0.70
N ILE A 373 -6.03 -18.85 -1.17
CA ILE A 373 -6.23 -18.21 -2.48
C ILE A 373 -4.86 -18.09 -3.17
N PRO A 374 -4.30 -19.20 -3.69
CA PRO A 374 -2.97 -19.24 -4.31
C PRO A 374 -2.96 -18.65 -5.74
N PHE A 375 -3.87 -17.72 -6.04
CA PHE A 375 -4.04 -17.07 -7.34
C PHE A 375 -3.73 -15.59 -7.17
N PHE A 376 -2.55 -15.17 -7.62
CA PHE A 376 -2.04 -13.83 -7.39
C PHE A 376 -3.04 -12.73 -7.82
N GLY A 377 -3.53 -12.79 -9.07
CA GLY A 377 -4.48 -11.81 -9.60
C GLY A 377 -5.79 -11.74 -8.81
N SER A 378 -6.40 -12.90 -8.53
CA SER A 378 -7.68 -12.99 -7.81
C SER A 378 -7.57 -12.51 -6.37
N LEU A 379 -6.44 -12.80 -5.71
CA LEU A 379 -6.17 -12.31 -4.36
C LEU A 379 -6.03 -10.79 -4.34
N LEU A 380 -5.30 -10.19 -5.29
CA LEU A 380 -5.21 -8.73 -5.41
C LEU A 380 -6.59 -8.11 -5.68
N GLY A 381 -7.37 -8.70 -6.60
CA GLY A 381 -8.73 -8.24 -6.89
C GLY A 381 -9.65 -8.30 -5.68
N LEU A 382 -9.58 -9.36 -4.87
CA LEU A 382 -10.37 -9.51 -3.65
C LEU A 382 -10.00 -8.47 -2.59
N ILE A 383 -8.70 -8.28 -2.32
CA ILE A 383 -8.21 -7.28 -1.37
C ILE A 383 -8.60 -5.87 -1.84
N GLY A 384 -8.44 -5.62 -3.14
CA GLY A 384 -8.83 -4.40 -3.82
C GLY A 384 -10.30 -4.05 -3.64
N ALA A 385 -11.17 -5.03 -3.93
CA ALA A 385 -12.61 -4.87 -3.79
C ALA A 385 -13.01 -4.61 -2.33
N LEU A 386 -12.51 -5.41 -1.37
CA LEU A 386 -12.93 -5.33 0.03
C LEU A 386 -12.43 -4.09 0.76
N PHE A 387 -11.14 -3.79 0.63
CA PHE A 387 -10.47 -2.85 1.53
C PHE A 387 -9.92 -1.63 0.79
N SER A 388 -9.33 -1.80 -0.40
CA SER A 388 -8.80 -0.66 -1.15
C SER A 388 -9.89 0.31 -1.58
N THR A 389 -11.07 -0.19 -1.99
CA THR A 389 -12.26 0.66 -2.23
C THR A 389 -12.54 1.52 -1.01
N LEU A 390 -12.84 0.90 0.13
CA LEU A 390 -13.25 1.56 1.36
C LEU A 390 -12.25 2.65 1.79
N MET A 391 -10.96 2.36 1.69
CA MET A 391 -9.91 3.25 2.17
C MET A 391 -9.50 4.36 1.19
N THR A 392 -9.59 4.11 -0.12
CA THR A 392 -9.16 5.07 -1.14
C THR A 392 -10.33 5.86 -1.72
N LEU A 393 -11.50 5.26 -1.92
CA LEU A 393 -12.67 5.91 -2.52
C LEU A 393 -13.70 6.36 -1.48
N GLN A 394 -14.35 5.43 -0.77
CA GLN A 394 -15.44 5.79 0.15
C GLN A 394 -14.96 6.72 1.27
N ALA A 395 -13.83 6.40 1.91
CA ALA A 395 -13.25 7.24 2.98
C ALA A 395 -12.99 8.67 2.51
N THR A 396 -12.40 8.84 1.33
CA THR A 396 -12.00 10.16 0.81
C THR A 396 -13.21 10.96 0.34
N GLY A 397 -14.20 10.32 -0.28
CA GLY A 397 -15.47 10.96 -0.57
C GLY A 397 -16.18 11.45 0.69
N TRP A 398 -16.18 10.65 1.78
CA TRP A 398 -16.71 11.07 3.07
C TRP A 398 -15.90 12.20 3.70
N MET A 399 -14.57 12.16 3.65
CA MET A 399 -13.70 13.23 4.15
C MET A 399 -14.00 14.57 3.49
N TRP A 400 -14.12 14.60 2.16
CA TRP A 400 -14.41 15.84 1.44
C TRP A 400 -15.78 16.40 1.82
N LEU A 401 -16.80 15.53 1.87
CA LEU A 401 -18.15 15.91 2.26
C LEU A 401 -18.14 16.44 3.70
N PHE A 402 -17.52 15.74 4.65
CA PHE A 402 -17.44 16.16 6.05
C PHE A 402 -16.90 17.59 6.19
N ASP A 403 -15.77 17.90 5.54
CA ASP A 403 -15.15 19.23 5.63
C ASP A 403 -15.96 20.33 4.94
N ASN A 404 -16.63 20.02 3.82
CA ASN A 404 -17.24 21.04 2.97
C ASN A 404 -18.76 21.15 3.11
N TRP A 405 -19.43 20.23 3.81
CA TRP A 405 -20.90 20.16 3.85
C TRP A 405 -21.55 21.40 4.44
N HIS A 406 -20.89 22.04 5.41
CA HIS A 406 -21.38 23.26 6.07
C HIS A 406 -21.58 24.42 5.07
N ARG A 407 -20.92 24.40 3.91
CA ARG A 407 -21.06 25.43 2.87
C ARG A 407 -22.43 25.43 2.21
N ARG A 408 -23.20 24.34 2.30
CA ARG A 408 -24.55 24.23 1.70
C ARG A 408 -25.55 25.26 2.24
N THR A 409 -25.34 25.75 3.46
CA THR A 409 -26.21 26.74 4.11
C THR A 409 -25.72 28.17 3.90
N GLN A 410 -24.58 28.37 3.22
CA GLN A 410 -24.10 29.71 2.87
C GLN A 410 -24.95 30.28 1.72
N ALA A 411 -25.21 31.59 1.74
CA ALA A 411 -26.03 32.27 0.73
C ALA A 411 -25.47 32.14 -0.70
N ASN A 412 -24.16 31.98 -0.84
CA ASN A 412 -23.48 31.70 -2.10
C ASN A 412 -22.34 30.69 -1.87
N PRO A 413 -22.61 29.37 -1.97
CA PRO A 413 -21.59 28.33 -1.73
C PRO A 413 -20.46 28.31 -2.77
N GLY A 414 -20.58 29.10 -3.83
CA GLY A 414 -19.66 29.17 -4.96
C GLY A 414 -20.05 28.21 -6.09
N TRP A 415 -19.84 28.62 -7.34
CA TRP A 415 -20.27 27.87 -8.53
C TRP A 415 -19.68 26.45 -8.62
N GLY A 416 -18.49 26.23 -8.04
CA GLY A 416 -17.83 24.93 -8.01
C GLY A 416 -18.30 23.95 -6.92
N PHE A 417 -19.18 24.36 -5.99
CA PHE A 417 -19.54 23.51 -4.84
C PHE A 417 -20.34 22.27 -5.24
N TRP A 418 -21.45 22.44 -5.95
CA TRP A 418 -22.34 21.34 -6.34
C TRP A 418 -21.67 20.30 -7.26
N PRO A 419 -20.87 20.69 -8.27
CA PRO A 419 -20.07 19.72 -9.03
C PRO A 419 -19.12 18.89 -8.17
N MET A 420 -18.48 19.49 -7.15
CA MET A 420 -17.59 18.76 -6.25
C MET A 420 -18.36 17.84 -5.30
N VAL A 421 -19.56 18.25 -4.83
CA VAL A 421 -20.46 17.35 -4.10
C VAL A 421 -20.82 16.15 -4.97
N ALA A 422 -21.22 16.37 -6.22
CA ALA A 422 -21.57 15.30 -7.15
C ALA A 422 -20.40 14.35 -7.40
N LEU A 423 -19.18 14.87 -7.57
CA LEU A 423 -17.97 14.06 -7.73
C LEU A 423 -17.71 13.17 -6.51
N ASN A 424 -17.78 13.69 -5.29
CA ASN A 424 -17.50 12.90 -4.10
C ASN A 424 -18.62 11.89 -3.78
N VAL A 425 -19.88 12.23 -4.07
CA VAL A 425 -20.99 11.26 -4.03
C VAL A 425 -20.77 10.16 -5.06
N PHE A 426 -20.36 10.50 -6.29
CA PHE A 426 -20.02 9.52 -7.32
C PHE A 426 -18.87 8.61 -6.88
N VAL A 427 -17.80 9.15 -6.28
CA VAL A 427 -16.68 8.37 -5.73
C VAL A 427 -17.16 7.35 -4.69
N ILE A 428 -18.05 7.75 -3.77
CA ILE A 428 -18.62 6.85 -2.75
C ILE A 428 -19.45 5.74 -3.40
N VAL A 429 -20.36 6.10 -4.30
CA VAL A 429 -21.25 5.15 -4.99
C VAL A 429 -20.43 4.17 -5.84
N LEU A 430 -19.45 4.67 -6.58
CA LEU A 430 -18.53 3.83 -7.36
C LEU A 430 -17.72 2.91 -6.45
N GLY A 431 -17.25 3.40 -5.30
CA GLY A 431 -16.57 2.60 -4.30
C GLY A 431 -17.41 1.43 -3.81
N PHE A 432 -18.67 1.67 -3.42
CA PHE A 432 -19.59 0.61 -3.01
C PHE A 432 -19.92 -0.35 -4.16
N PHE A 433 -20.09 0.17 -5.38
CA PHE A 433 -20.31 -0.65 -6.57
C PHE A 433 -19.15 -1.62 -6.80
N ILE A 434 -17.91 -1.12 -6.84
CA ILE A 434 -16.70 -1.94 -7.02
C ILE A 434 -16.54 -2.90 -5.84
N GLN A 435 -16.84 -2.48 -4.61
CA GLN A 435 -16.75 -3.34 -3.43
C GLN A 435 -17.68 -4.55 -3.53
N ILE A 436 -18.97 -4.33 -3.80
CA ILE A 436 -19.96 -5.41 -3.86
C ILE A 436 -19.69 -6.31 -5.08
N THR A 437 -19.57 -5.70 -6.26
CA THR A 437 -19.41 -6.46 -7.51
C THR A 437 -18.04 -7.13 -7.60
N GLY A 438 -16.99 -6.49 -7.08
CA GLY A 438 -15.62 -6.99 -7.06
C GLY A 438 -15.45 -8.21 -6.16
N VAL A 439 -16.10 -8.23 -4.99
CA VAL A 439 -16.13 -9.42 -4.12
C VAL A 439 -16.79 -10.59 -4.82
N ILE A 440 -17.91 -10.34 -5.51
CA ILE A 440 -18.62 -11.38 -6.29
C ILE A 440 -17.73 -11.88 -7.44
N ALA A 441 -17.12 -10.96 -8.21
CA ALA A 441 -16.22 -11.28 -9.31
C ALA A 441 -15.02 -12.13 -8.84
N ALA A 442 -14.32 -11.69 -7.79
CA ALA A 442 -13.20 -12.42 -7.22
C ALA A 442 -13.62 -13.81 -6.70
N GLY A 443 -14.77 -13.91 -6.00
CA GLY A 443 -15.28 -15.19 -5.54
C GLY A 443 -15.60 -16.17 -6.68
N MET A 444 -16.18 -15.67 -7.78
CA MET A 444 -16.44 -16.48 -8.97
C MET A 444 -15.16 -16.90 -9.68
N ASP A 445 -14.19 -16.00 -9.81
CA ASP A 445 -12.90 -16.29 -10.42
C ASP A 445 -12.14 -17.36 -9.62
N ILE A 446 -12.03 -17.21 -8.30
CA ILE A 446 -11.43 -18.20 -7.41
C ILE A 446 -12.12 -19.56 -7.55
N ARG A 447 -13.47 -19.58 -7.53
CA ARG A 447 -14.24 -20.82 -7.72
C ARG A 447 -13.97 -21.45 -9.08
N ASN A 448 -13.90 -20.66 -10.14
CA ASN A 448 -13.69 -21.14 -11.50
C ASN A 448 -12.27 -21.69 -11.67
N GLN A 449 -11.26 -21.06 -11.08
CA GLN A 449 -9.87 -21.54 -11.13
C GLN A 449 -9.70 -22.87 -10.38
N TYR A 450 -10.34 -23.04 -9.21
CA TYR A 450 -10.40 -24.33 -8.53
C TYR A 450 -11.12 -25.39 -9.38
N ARG A 451 -12.26 -25.07 -10.00
CA ARG A 451 -13.00 -26.02 -10.86
C ARG A 451 -12.24 -26.44 -12.12
N LYS A 452 -11.46 -25.54 -12.70
CA LYS A 452 -10.61 -25.83 -13.88
C LYS A 452 -9.37 -26.67 -13.52
N GLY A 453 -9.14 -26.97 -12.24
CA GLY A 453 -7.96 -27.70 -11.78
C GLY A 453 -6.67 -26.89 -11.96
N ALA A 454 -6.75 -25.54 -11.99
CA ALA A 454 -5.55 -24.71 -11.96
C ALA A 454 -4.72 -25.05 -10.71
N VAL A 455 -5.40 -25.22 -9.58
CA VAL A 455 -4.90 -25.80 -8.34
C VAL A 455 -5.95 -26.77 -7.79
N ASP A 456 -5.54 -27.96 -7.34
CA ASP A 456 -6.49 -29.04 -6.99
C ASP A 456 -7.27 -28.78 -5.70
N ARG A 457 -6.64 -28.09 -4.74
CA ARG A 457 -7.20 -27.75 -3.42
C ARG A 457 -6.37 -26.64 -2.75
N PRO A 458 -6.92 -25.94 -1.74
CA PRO A 458 -6.10 -25.12 -0.84
C PRO A 458 -4.91 -25.92 -0.30
N PHE A 459 -3.77 -25.26 -0.08
CA PHE A 459 -2.53 -25.93 0.34
C PHE A 459 -2.04 -27.00 -0.66
N SER A 460 -2.07 -26.68 -1.96
CA SER A 460 -1.57 -27.57 -3.00
C SER A 460 -0.07 -27.40 -3.23
N CYS A 461 0.60 -28.52 -3.49
CA CYS A 461 2.01 -28.51 -3.87
C CYS A 461 2.26 -28.15 -5.33
N LYS A 462 1.24 -27.88 -6.14
CA LYS A 462 1.40 -27.64 -7.58
C LYS A 462 2.22 -26.37 -7.86
N ASP A 463 3.04 -26.42 -8.91
CA ASP A 463 3.82 -25.28 -9.41
C ASP A 463 2.90 -24.12 -9.81
N ASN A 464 3.05 -22.98 -9.14
CA ASN A 464 2.29 -21.75 -9.38
C ASN A 464 3.07 -20.71 -10.20
N SER A 465 4.23 -21.07 -10.75
CA SER A 465 5.08 -20.14 -11.51
C SER A 465 4.87 -20.15 -13.02
N LYS A 466 3.94 -20.97 -13.51
CA LYS A 466 3.69 -21.20 -14.94
C LYS A 466 2.64 -20.25 -15.49
#